data_AF-A0A3C1ZVP6-F1
#
_entry.id   AF-A0A3C1ZVP6-F1
#
_cell.length_a   1.000
_cell.length_b   1.000
_cell.length_c   1.000
_cell.angle_alpha   90.00
_cell.angle_beta   90.00
_cell.angle_gamma   90.00
#
_symmetry.space_group_name_H-M   'P 1'
#
loop_
_entity.id
_entity.type
_entity.pdbx_description
1 polymer ?
#
loop_
_entity_poly.entity_id
_entity_poly.type
_entity_poly.pdbx_seq_one_letter_code
_entity_poly.pdbx_strand_id
1 'polypeptide(L)'
;VLILGSALSYATYLVGSGRLLPLFGTGAFTSYCMIVSCSCVLIHYGLTDGSNLRSYPREVYGLGFAMSILATVVPTYLISAAIKKLGASTFSLFAGLGPLSTIFLAYIFLGERLTFWQWVGSGIVIAGIGLISRKKKLEKKPVS
;
A
#
# COMPACT_ATOMS: atom_id res chain seq x y z
N VAL A 1 15.69 -6.97 -13.36
CA VAL A 1 16.40 -5.81 -12.76
C VAL A 1 15.44 -4.88 -12.01
N LEU A 2 14.36 -4.39 -12.63
CA LEU A 2 13.38 -3.50 -11.96
C LEU A 2 12.76 -4.08 -10.69
N ILE A 3 12.41 -5.37 -10.70
CA ILE A 3 11.82 -6.06 -9.54
C ILE A 3 12.81 -6.10 -8.36
N LEU A 4 14.08 -6.46 -8.63
CA LEU A 4 15.15 -6.46 -7.62
C LEU A 4 15.41 -5.06 -7.05
N GLY A 5 15.44 -4.04 -7.90
CA GLY A 5 15.59 -2.64 -7.47
C GLY A 5 14.43 -2.20 -6.56
N SER A 6 13.19 -2.49 -6.94
CA SER A 6 12.00 -2.16 -6.13
C SER A 6 11.98 -2.89 -4.79
N ALA A 7 12.38 -4.17 -4.76
CA ALA A 7 12.45 -4.96 -3.55
C ALA A 7 13.51 -4.42 -2.59
N LEU A 8 14.68 -4.00 -3.10
CA LEU A 8 15.74 -3.40 -2.29
C LEU A 8 15.33 -2.04 -1.72
N SER A 9 14.72 -1.18 -2.54
CA SER A 9 14.19 0.12 -2.09
C SER A 9 13.10 -0.07 -1.02
N TYR A 10 12.19 -1.03 -1.21
CA TYR A 10 11.13 -1.33 -0.26
C TYR A 10 11.68 -1.91 1.05
N ALA A 11 12.66 -2.84 0.99
CA ALA A 11 13.31 -3.38 2.17
C ALA A 11 14.05 -2.29 2.97
N THR A 12 14.74 -1.38 2.27
CA THR A 12 15.42 -0.23 2.90
C THR A 12 14.42 0.69 3.58
N TYR A 13 13.29 1.00 2.93
CA TYR A 13 12.19 1.75 3.54
C TYR A 13 11.62 1.04 4.78
N LEU A 14 11.44 -0.28 4.75
CA LEU A 14 10.88 -1.06 5.85
C LEU A 14 11.82 -1.09 7.07
N VAL A 15 13.12 -1.30 6.83
CA VAL A 15 14.16 -1.29 7.88
C VAL A 15 14.35 0.11 8.47
N GLY A 16 14.35 1.15 7.63
CA GLY A 16 14.48 2.54 8.07
C GLY A 16 13.25 3.05 8.82
N SER A 17 12.06 2.80 8.29
CA SER A 17 10.80 3.22 8.94
C SER A 17 10.62 2.56 10.30
N GLY A 18 10.98 1.27 10.47
CA GLY A 18 10.93 0.58 11.77
C GLY A 18 11.70 1.27 12.89
N ARG A 19 12.78 2.01 12.57
CA ARG A 19 13.56 2.80 13.54
C ARG A 19 13.12 4.25 13.68
N LEU A 20 12.53 4.85 12.63
CA LEU A 20 12.05 6.23 12.62
C LEU A 20 10.63 6.39 13.19
N LEU A 21 9.78 5.36 13.06
CA LEU A 21 8.41 5.31 13.57
C LEU A 21 8.26 5.60 15.08
N PRO A 22 9.11 5.08 15.98
CA PRO A 22 9.03 5.41 17.41
C PRO A 22 9.53 6.82 17.77
N LEU A 23 10.27 7.51 16.90
CA LEU A 23 10.87 8.82 17.19
C LEU A 23 9.96 10.01 16.85
N PHE A 24 9.16 9.93 15.77
CA PHE A 24 8.35 11.05 15.28
C PHE A 24 6.82 10.82 15.37
N GLY A 25 6.40 9.61 15.72
CA GLY A 25 5.02 9.18 15.62
C GLY A 25 4.60 8.92 14.17
N THR A 26 3.76 7.89 13.97
CA THR A 26 3.28 7.43 12.66
C THR A 26 2.70 8.54 11.78
N GLY A 27 2.02 9.52 12.38
CA GLY A 27 1.35 10.59 11.65
C GLY A 27 2.31 11.60 10.99
N ALA A 28 3.27 12.13 11.74
CA ALA A 28 4.18 13.17 11.24
C ALA A 28 5.13 12.64 10.16
N PHE A 29 5.62 11.40 10.32
CA PHE A 29 6.43 10.72 9.31
C PHE A 29 5.68 10.56 7.99
N THR A 30 4.41 10.16 8.05
CA THR A 30 3.55 9.98 6.87
C THR A 30 3.36 11.29 6.11
N SER A 31 3.09 12.39 6.83
CA SER A 31 2.97 13.71 6.23
C SER A 31 4.27 14.16 5.54
N TYR A 32 5.44 13.92 6.16
CA TYR A 32 6.72 14.26 5.56
C TYR A 32 6.99 13.47 4.29
N CYS A 33 6.72 12.16 4.29
CA CYS A 33 6.81 11.34 3.08
C CYS A 33 5.89 11.83 1.96
N MET A 34 4.65 12.22 2.28
CA MET A 34 3.71 12.77 1.28
C MET A 34 4.21 14.08 0.68
N ILE A 35 4.78 14.98 1.49
CA ILE A 35 5.36 16.24 1.00
C ILE A 35 6.54 15.95 0.08
N VAL A 36 7.49 15.12 0.51
CA VAL A 36 8.66 14.77 -0.30
C VAL A 36 8.25 14.10 -1.62
N SER A 37 7.27 13.18 -1.57
CA SER A 37 6.76 12.52 -2.76
C SER A 37 6.07 13.50 -3.72
N CYS A 38 5.27 14.43 -3.20
CA CYS A 38 4.62 15.47 -4.01
C CYS A 38 5.67 16.35 -4.72
N SER A 39 6.68 16.83 -3.97
CA SER A 39 7.76 17.65 -4.52
C SER A 39 8.53 16.92 -5.61
N CYS A 40 8.86 15.65 -5.40
CA CYS A 40 9.58 14.84 -6.39
C CYS A 40 8.75 14.65 -7.68
N VAL A 41 7.45 14.39 -7.56
CA VAL A 41 6.54 14.24 -8.70
C VAL A 41 6.40 15.56 -9.47
N LEU A 42 6.29 16.70 -8.78
CA LEU A 42 6.23 18.02 -9.43
C LEU A 42 7.52 18.35 -10.18
N ILE A 43 8.68 18.03 -9.60
CA ILE A 43 9.98 18.20 -10.26
C ILE A 43 10.07 17.30 -11.49
N HIS A 44 9.70 16.02 -11.36
CA HIS A 44 9.72 15.09 -12.49
C HIS A 44 8.78 15.52 -13.62
N TYR A 45 7.58 16.01 -13.28
CA TYR A 45 6.64 16.58 -14.26
C TYR A 45 7.27 17.77 -14.98
N GLY A 46 7.82 18.73 -14.23
CA GLY A 46 8.46 19.93 -14.82
C GLY A 46 9.66 19.63 -15.71
N LEU A 47 10.36 18.51 -15.48
CA LEU A 47 11.50 18.07 -16.30
C LEU A 47 11.10 17.23 -17.52
N THR A 48 9.98 16.50 -17.46
CA THR A 48 9.61 15.51 -18.49
C THR A 48 8.53 16.02 -19.43
N ASP A 49 7.59 16.81 -18.91
CA ASP A 49 6.40 17.21 -19.65
C ASP A 49 6.09 18.70 -19.39
N GLY A 50 6.50 19.56 -20.35
CA GLY A 50 6.17 20.99 -20.34
C GLY A 50 4.78 21.30 -20.89
N SER A 51 3.92 20.28 -21.04
CA SER A 51 2.57 20.44 -21.58
C SER A 51 1.66 21.22 -20.62
N ASN A 52 0.75 22.01 -21.18
CA ASN A 52 -0.14 22.88 -20.42
C ASN A 52 -1.04 22.03 -19.50
N LEU A 53 -0.69 21.98 -18.21
CA LEU A 53 -1.46 21.35 -17.15
C LEU A 53 -2.87 21.95 -17.00
N ARG A 54 -3.20 23.00 -17.77
CA ARG A 54 -4.47 23.74 -17.85
C ARG A 54 -5.37 23.32 -19.01
N SER A 55 -4.89 22.47 -19.92
CA SER A 55 -5.62 22.08 -21.13
C SER A 55 -6.59 20.91 -20.93
N TYR A 56 -6.63 20.32 -19.72
CA TYR A 56 -7.48 19.18 -19.43
C TYR A 56 -8.94 19.61 -19.19
N PRO A 57 -9.92 18.74 -19.48
CA PRO A 57 -11.31 18.97 -19.11
C PRO A 57 -11.47 19.15 -17.59
N ARG A 58 -12.39 20.02 -17.17
CA ARG A 58 -12.67 20.32 -15.76
C ARG A 58 -12.98 19.05 -14.93
N GLU A 59 -13.57 18.05 -15.57
CA GLU A 59 -13.94 16.76 -15.01
C GLU A 59 -12.70 15.97 -14.54
N VAL A 60 -11.57 16.08 -15.26
CA VAL A 60 -10.32 15.39 -14.93
C VAL A 60 -9.72 15.92 -13.64
N TYR A 61 -9.79 17.24 -13.40
CA TYR A 61 -9.32 17.81 -12.13
C TYR A 61 -10.22 17.37 -10.97
N GLY A 62 -11.54 17.33 -11.17
CA GLY A 62 -12.48 16.87 -10.14
C GLY A 62 -12.23 15.41 -9.76
N LEU A 63 -12.07 14.53 -10.76
CA LEU A 63 -11.76 13.11 -10.54
C LEU A 63 -10.36 12.92 -9.95
N GLY A 64 -9.35 13.64 -10.42
CA GLY A 64 -8.00 13.57 -9.88
C GLY A 64 -7.93 14.00 -8.42
N PHE A 65 -8.63 15.08 -8.06
CA PHE A 65 -8.76 15.52 -6.68
C PHE A 65 -9.46 14.47 -5.81
N ALA A 66 -10.61 13.93 -6.28
CA ALA A 66 -11.33 12.87 -5.58
C ALA A 66 -10.47 11.62 -5.38
N MET A 67 -9.73 11.18 -6.40
CA MET A 67 -8.82 10.04 -6.31
C MET A 67 -7.67 10.31 -5.35
N SER A 68 -7.04 11.48 -5.39
CA SER A 68 -5.95 11.81 -4.47
C SER A 68 -6.37 11.72 -3.01
N ILE A 69 -7.59 12.15 -2.69
CA ILE A 69 -8.11 12.08 -1.33
C ILE A 69 -8.52 10.64 -0.99
N LEU A 70 -9.37 10.02 -1.80
CA LEU A 70 -9.99 8.74 -1.48
C LEU A 70 -9.04 7.55 -1.65
N ALA A 71 -8.10 7.61 -2.60
CA ALA A 71 -7.16 6.52 -2.88
C ALA A 71 -5.79 6.71 -2.19
N THR A 72 -5.41 7.94 -1.83
CA THR A 72 -4.08 8.20 -1.23
C THR A 72 -4.18 8.74 0.19
N VAL A 73 -4.75 9.92 0.40
CA VAL A 73 -4.76 10.58 1.72
C VAL A 73 -5.50 9.72 2.75
N VAL A 74 -6.77 9.43 2.52
CA VAL A 74 -7.61 8.69 3.47
C VAL A 74 -7.02 7.31 3.78
N PRO A 75 -6.67 6.46 2.79
CA PRO A 75 -6.14 5.13 3.06
C PRO A 75 -4.82 5.18 3.82
N THR A 76 -3.92 6.10 3.47
CA THR A 76 -2.63 6.22 4.14
C THR A 76 -2.77 6.61 5.61
N TYR A 77 -3.67 7.53 5.97
CA TYR A 77 -3.96 7.84 7.39
C TYR A 77 -4.63 6.67 8.11
N LEU A 78 -5.57 5.96 7.45
CA LEU A 78 -6.21 4.78 8.00
C LEU A 78 -5.21 3.67 8.29
N ILE A 79 -4.25 3.43 7.39
CA ILE A 79 -3.16 2.46 7.56
C ILE A 79 -2.31 2.84 8.77
N SER A 80 -1.87 4.09 8.87
CA SER A 80 -1.08 4.56 10.00
C SER A 80 -1.83 4.44 11.33
N ALA A 81 -3.13 4.74 11.34
CA ALA A 81 -3.99 4.55 12.52
C ALA A 81 -4.20 3.05 12.87
N ALA A 82 -4.39 2.20 11.86
CA ALA A 82 -4.54 0.76 12.02
C ALA A 82 -3.26 0.13 12.58
N ILE A 83 -2.08 0.52 12.08
CA ILE A 83 -0.78 0.07 12.61
C ILE A 83 -0.63 0.53 14.07
N LYS A 84 -1.00 1.77 14.40
CA LYS A 84 -0.95 2.28 15.78
C LYS A 84 -1.85 1.50 16.74
N LYS A 85 -3.03 1.05 16.28
CA LYS A 85 -3.98 0.28 17.11
C LYS A 85 -3.70 -1.23 17.17
N LEU A 86 -3.31 -1.84 16.05
CA LEU A 86 -3.21 -3.32 15.89
C LEU A 86 -1.77 -3.83 15.94
N GLY A 87 -0.78 -2.94 15.79
CA GLY A 87 0.63 -3.26 15.60
C GLY A 87 0.96 -3.67 14.15
N ALA A 88 2.18 -3.34 13.72
CA ALA A 88 2.65 -3.54 12.34
C ALA A 88 2.53 -5.00 11.87
N SER A 89 2.84 -5.96 12.74
CA SER A 89 2.80 -7.38 12.38
C SER A 89 1.37 -7.92 12.17
N THR A 90 0.35 -7.34 12.83
CA THR A 90 -1.05 -7.76 12.62
C THR A 90 -1.60 -7.10 11.37
N PHE A 91 -1.32 -5.81 11.19
CA PHE A 91 -1.64 -5.10 9.96
C PHE A 91 -1.06 -5.78 8.71
N SER A 92 0.18 -6.28 8.78
CA SER A 92 0.83 -7.00 7.65
C SER A 92 0.09 -8.25 7.20
N LEU A 93 -0.60 -8.96 8.11
CA LEU A 93 -1.44 -10.11 7.75
C LEU A 93 -2.70 -9.66 6.99
N PHE A 94 -3.35 -8.58 7.44
CA PHE A 94 -4.50 -8.01 6.75
C PHE A 94 -4.11 -7.39 5.40
N ALA A 95 -2.96 -6.73 5.32
CA ALA A 95 -2.41 -6.21 4.07
C ALA A 95 -2.13 -7.34 3.07
N GLY A 96 -1.68 -8.50 3.56
CA GLY A 96 -1.52 -9.71 2.76
C GLY A 96 -2.81 -10.22 2.13
N LEU A 97 -3.99 -9.96 2.74
CA LEU A 97 -5.30 -10.28 2.16
C LEU A 97 -5.75 -9.26 1.09
N GLY A 98 -5.01 -8.15 0.93
CA GLY A 98 -5.29 -7.10 -0.05
C GLY A 98 -5.49 -7.62 -1.48
N PRO A 99 -4.58 -8.44 -2.04
CA PRO A 99 -4.72 -8.99 -3.38
C PRO A 99 -6.02 -9.77 -3.60
N LEU A 100 -6.48 -10.53 -2.59
CA LEU A 100 -7.73 -11.29 -2.69
C LEU A 100 -8.94 -10.36 -2.73
N SER A 101 -8.94 -9.32 -1.89
CA SER A 101 -9.97 -8.28 -1.90
C SER A 101 -10.00 -7.57 -3.25
N THR A 102 -8.84 -7.25 -3.83
CA THR A 102 -8.72 -6.64 -5.16
C THR A 102 -9.26 -7.54 -6.26
N ILE A 103 -8.93 -8.84 -6.26
CA ILE A 103 -9.44 -9.81 -7.25
C ILE A 103 -10.97 -9.92 -7.15
N PHE A 104 -11.51 -9.98 -5.94
CA PHE A 104 -12.95 -10.05 -5.72
C PHE A 104 -13.65 -8.77 -6.19
N LEU A 105 -13.05 -7.61 -5.92
CA LEU A 105 -13.56 -6.31 -6.38
C LEU A 105 -13.50 -6.21 -7.91
N ALA A 106 -12.44 -6.69 -8.55
CA ALA A 106 -12.33 -6.74 -10.01
C ALA A 106 -13.41 -7.63 -10.65
N TYR A 107 -13.68 -8.80 -10.06
CA TYR A 107 -14.77 -9.67 -10.53
C TYR A 107 -16.15 -8.97 -10.44
N ILE A 108 -16.44 -8.26 -9.35
CA ILE A 108 -17.75 -7.61 -9.13
C ILE A 108 -17.88 -6.30 -9.91
N PHE A 109 -16.91 -5.39 -9.82
CA PHE A 109 -17.00 -4.04 -10.36
C PHE A 109 -16.54 -3.93 -11.82
N LEU A 110 -15.50 -4.69 -12.20
CA LEU A 110 -15.00 -4.69 -13.58
C LEU A 110 -15.67 -5.76 -14.44
N GLY A 111 -16.35 -6.74 -13.83
CA GLY A 111 -17.00 -7.84 -14.56
C GLY A 111 -16.01 -8.81 -15.22
N GLU A 112 -14.74 -8.80 -14.79
CA GLU A 112 -13.72 -9.70 -15.34
C GLU A 112 -14.05 -11.16 -15.00
N ARG A 113 -14.02 -12.04 -16.01
CA ARG A 113 -14.17 -13.48 -15.78
C ARG A 113 -12.87 -14.04 -15.24
N LEU A 114 -12.90 -14.48 -13.98
CA LEU A 114 -11.74 -15.10 -13.34
C LEU A 114 -11.38 -16.40 -14.06
N THR A 115 -10.16 -16.47 -14.59
CA THR A 115 -9.62 -17.68 -15.22
C THR A 115 -9.24 -18.71 -14.15
N PHE A 116 -9.21 -19.99 -14.54
CA PHE A 116 -8.84 -21.08 -13.63
C PHE A 116 -7.50 -20.84 -12.91
N TRP A 117 -6.52 -20.26 -13.61
CA TRP A 117 -5.22 -19.91 -13.03
C TRP A 117 -5.28 -18.82 -11.94
N GLN A 118 -6.22 -17.87 -12.03
CA GLN A 118 -6.41 -16.84 -10.99
C GLN A 118 -7.02 -17.44 -9.70
N TRP A 119 -7.88 -18.46 -9.84
CA TRP A 119 -8.39 -19.21 -8.69
C TRP A 119 -7.29 -20.01 -7.99
N VAL A 120 -6.44 -20.70 -8.76
CA VAL A 120 -5.28 -21.42 -8.22
C VAL A 120 -4.31 -20.43 -7.53
N GLY A 121 -4.01 -19.30 -8.17
CA GLY A 121 -3.18 -18.25 -7.59
C GLY A 121 -3.74 -17.69 -6.28
N SER A 122 -5.04 -17.38 -6.22
CA SER A 122 -5.71 -16.97 -4.98
C SER A 122 -5.61 -18.03 -3.88
N GLY A 123 -5.80 -19.31 -4.22
CA GLY A 123 -5.67 -20.41 -3.28
C GLY A 123 -4.27 -20.49 -2.65
N ILE A 124 -3.23 -20.33 -3.47
CA ILE A 124 -1.83 -20.32 -3.00
C ILE A 124 -1.58 -19.12 -2.07
N VAL A 125 -2.09 -17.94 -2.40
CA VAL A 125 -1.96 -16.73 -1.57
C VAL A 125 -2.65 -16.93 -0.21
N ILE A 126 -3.89 -17.44 -0.20
CA ILE A 126 -4.62 -17.76 1.03
C ILE A 126 -3.84 -18.76 1.89
N ALA A 127 -3.31 -19.82 1.29
CA ALA A 127 -2.52 -20.83 1.98
C ALA A 127 -1.24 -20.22 2.59
N GLY A 128 -0.52 -19.38 1.82
CA GLY A 128 0.67 -18.68 2.30
C GLY A 128 0.40 -17.78 3.50
N ILE A 129 -0.68 -16.99 3.45
CA ILE A 129 -1.10 -16.13 4.57
C ILE A 129 -1.49 -16.98 5.78
N GLY A 130 -2.21 -18.09 5.56
CA GLY A 130 -2.60 -19.04 6.62
C GLY A 130 -1.40 -19.66 7.34
N LEU A 131 -0.36 -20.04 6.60
CA LEU A 131 0.89 -20.57 7.15
C LEU A 131 1.65 -19.53 7.99
N ILE A 132 1.78 -18.30 7.49
CA ILE A 132 2.44 -17.19 8.20
C ILE A 132 1.66 -16.84 9.48
N SER A 133 0.33 -16.79 9.39
CA SER A 133 -0.54 -16.51 10.54
C SER A 133 -0.41 -17.57 11.64
N ARG A 134 -0.34 -18.85 11.25
CA ARG A 134 -0.13 -19.97 12.19
C ARG A 134 1.23 -19.94 12.87
N LYS A 135 2.32 -19.66 12.14
CA LYS A 135 3.68 -19.55 12.72
C LYS A 135 3.75 -18.48 13.80
N LYS A 136 3.15 -17.32 13.55
CA LYS A 136 3.12 -16.20 14.50
C LYS A 136 2.30 -16.49 15.78
N LYS A 137 1.26 -17.35 15.68
CA LYS A 137 0.49 -17.80 16.86
C LYS A 137 1.31 -18.77 17.73
N LEU A 138 2.24 -19.51 17.15
CA LEU A 138 3.12 -20.44 17.86
C LEU A 138 4.26 -19.73 18.61
N GLU A 139 4.83 -18.65 18.05
CA GLU A 139 5.85 -17.81 18.73
C GLU A 139 5.30 -16.99 19.91
N LYS A 140 3.99 -16.76 19.98
CA LYS A 140 3.33 -16.03 21.08
C LYS A 140 2.90 -16.91 22.26
N LYS A 141 3.21 -18.21 22.30
CA LYS A 141 3.03 -18.99 23.53
C LYS A 141 4.10 -18.55 24.54
N PRO A 142 3.74 -17.94 25.68
CA PRO A 142 4.70 -17.73 26.75
C PRO A 142 5.19 -19.10 27.21
N VAL A 143 6.51 -19.23 27.33
CA VAL A 143 7.13 -20.23 28.20
C VAL A 143 6.53 -20.01 29.58
N SER A 144 5.91 -21.07 30.09
CA SER A 144 5.28 -21.19 31.41
C SER A 144 6.20 -20.76 32.54
#